data_AF-A0A529NAE4-F1
#
_entry.id   AF-A0A529NAE4-F1
#
_cell.length_a   1.000
_cell.length_b   1.000
_cell.length_c   1.000
_cell.angle_alpha   90.00
_cell.angle_beta   90.00
_cell.angle_gamma   90.00
#
_symmetry.space_group_name_H-M   'P 1'
#
loop_
_entity.id
_entity.type
_entity.pdbx_description
1 polymer ?
#
loop_
_entity_poly.entity_id
_entity_poly.type
_entity_poly.pdbx_seq_one_letter_code
_entity_poly.pdbx_strand_id
1 'polypeptide(L)'
;VVEKGRAVGVEVVDKPGGQPAILRAEREVVVSSGAIGSPKLLMQSGIGPADHLKSVGVTPIHDLPGVGSNMQDHLDLFVIAECTGDHTYDNYAKLHRTMWAGLQYLLLKKGPVASSLFETGGFWYADPTAASPDIQFHLGLDAVEERRRHVAFASVG
;
A
#
# COMPACT_ATOMS: atom_id res chain seq x y z
N VAL A 1 12.11 -23.00 -1.09
CA VAL A 1 12.76 -24.33 -1.02
C VAL A 1 13.64 -24.41 0.22
N VAL A 2 13.41 -25.37 1.10
CA VAL A 2 14.15 -25.54 2.35
C VAL A 2 14.74 -26.94 2.40
N GLU A 3 16.04 -27.05 2.68
CA GLU A 3 16.77 -28.32 2.83
C GLU A 3 17.53 -28.29 4.16
N LYS A 4 17.33 -29.32 5.01
CA LYS A 4 17.99 -29.44 6.33
C LYS A 4 17.87 -28.17 7.20
N GLY A 5 16.69 -27.54 7.17
CA GLY A 5 16.42 -26.30 7.92
C GLY A 5 17.00 -25.02 7.32
N ARG A 6 17.68 -25.08 6.16
CA ARG A 6 18.21 -23.89 5.46
C ARG A 6 17.37 -23.58 4.22
N ALA A 7 17.01 -22.31 4.02
CA ALA A 7 16.46 -21.85 2.75
C ALA A 7 17.54 -21.90 1.66
N VAL A 8 17.28 -22.62 0.57
CA VAL A 8 18.27 -22.88 -0.50
C VAL A 8 17.83 -22.34 -1.86
N GLY A 9 16.67 -21.71 -1.94
CA GLY A 9 16.13 -21.18 -3.18
C GLY A 9 14.64 -20.90 -3.12
N VAL A 10 14.12 -20.40 -4.24
CA VAL A 10 12.74 -20.01 -4.45
C VAL A 10 12.20 -20.75 -5.66
N GLU A 11 10.96 -21.22 -5.57
CA GLU A 11 10.23 -21.77 -6.72
C GLU A 11 9.40 -20.64 -7.34
N VAL A 12 9.48 -20.48 -8.66
CA VAL A 12 8.81 -19.43 -9.41
C VAL A 12 8.10 -19.99 -10.63
N VAL A 13 7.06 -19.28 -11.07
CA VAL A 13 6.32 -19.57 -12.30
C VAL A 13 6.29 -18.29 -13.13
N ASP A 14 7.03 -18.26 -14.25
CA ASP A 14 7.27 -17.04 -15.03
C ASP A 14 6.03 -16.48 -15.74
N LYS A 15 5.01 -17.31 -15.95
CA LYS A 15 3.76 -16.92 -16.62
C LYS A 15 2.62 -17.83 -16.19
N PRO A 16 1.36 -17.37 -16.24
CA PRO A 16 0.20 -18.23 -15.98
C PRO A 16 0.25 -19.52 -16.83
N GLY A 17 0.17 -20.67 -16.16
CA GLY A 17 0.27 -21.99 -16.81
C GLY A 17 1.69 -22.44 -17.19
N GLY A 18 2.73 -21.68 -16.81
CA GLY A 18 4.13 -22.08 -16.97
C GLY A 18 4.52 -23.23 -16.03
N GLN A 19 5.60 -23.92 -16.37
CA GLN A 19 6.17 -24.94 -15.48
C GLN A 19 6.95 -24.26 -14.34
N PRO A 20 6.86 -24.78 -13.09
CA PRO A 20 7.67 -24.27 -11.99
C PRO A 20 9.16 -24.41 -12.26
N ALA A 21 9.93 -23.38 -11.91
CA ALA A 21 11.38 -23.36 -11.95
C ALA A 21 11.95 -23.05 -10.57
N ILE A 22 13.06 -23.67 -10.20
CA ILE A 22 13.75 -23.41 -8.92
C ILE A 22 14.97 -22.53 -9.17
N LEU A 23 14.97 -21.35 -8.56
CA LEU A 23 16.13 -20.46 -8.49
C LEU A 23 16.89 -20.75 -7.18
N ARG A 24 18.14 -21.21 -7.29
CA ARG A 24 18.97 -21.56 -6.12
C ARG A 24 19.65 -20.33 -5.54
N ALA A 25 19.74 -20.28 -4.21
CA ALA A 25 20.44 -19.25 -3.47
C ALA A 25 21.65 -19.86 -2.73
N GLU A 26 22.84 -19.32 -3.00
CA GLU A 26 24.08 -19.81 -2.37
C GLU A 26 24.14 -19.47 -0.88
N ARG A 27 23.66 -18.28 -0.50
CA ARG A 27 23.75 -17.77 0.87
C ARG A 27 22.38 -17.71 1.54
N GLU A 28 21.54 -16.78 1.09
CA GLU A 28 20.33 -16.39 1.79
C GLU A 28 19.16 -16.15 0.82
N VAL A 29 17.94 -16.27 1.37
CA VAL A 29 16.69 -15.88 0.70
C VAL A 29 16.02 -14.82 1.58
N VAL A 30 15.79 -13.63 1.02
CA VAL A 30 15.12 -12.53 1.72
C VAL A 30 13.70 -12.38 1.15
N VAL A 31 12.70 -12.39 2.02
CA VAL A 31 11.29 -12.22 1.64
C VAL A 31 10.88 -10.77 1.83
N SER A 32 10.60 -10.08 0.74
CA SER A 32 10.22 -8.66 0.71
C SER A 32 8.91 -8.43 -0.06
N SER A 33 7.91 -9.29 0.16
CA SER A 33 6.63 -9.27 -0.58
C SER A 33 5.53 -8.46 0.13
N GLY A 34 5.94 -7.48 0.95
CA GLY A 34 5.03 -6.63 1.74
C GLY A 34 4.29 -7.37 2.86
N ALA A 35 3.46 -6.64 3.61
CA ALA A 35 2.75 -7.14 4.78
C ALA A 35 1.73 -8.25 4.46
N ILE A 36 1.22 -8.29 3.22
CA ILE A 36 0.24 -9.31 2.75
C ILE A 36 0.96 -10.49 2.10
N GLY A 37 1.90 -10.22 1.18
CA GLY A 37 2.53 -11.27 0.38
C GLY A 37 3.58 -12.07 1.15
N SER A 38 4.32 -11.44 2.06
CA SER A 38 5.38 -12.10 2.83
C SER A 38 4.85 -13.23 3.74
N PRO A 39 3.84 -13.01 4.60
CA PRO A 39 3.31 -14.10 5.42
C PRO A 39 2.66 -15.20 4.55
N LYS A 40 2.02 -14.83 3.43
CA LYS A 40 1.48 -15.81 2.48
C LYS A 40 2.57 -16.71 1.90
N LEU A 41 3.69 -16.14 1.43
CA LEU A 41 4.82 -16.90 0.88
C LEU A 41 5.48 -17.80 1.92
N LEU A 42 5.64 -17.32 3.16
CA LEU A 42 6.15 -18.13 4.27
C LEU A 42 5.23 -19.31 4.57
N MET A 43 3.92 -19.08 4.69
CA MET A 43 2.94 -20.14 4.93
C MET A 43 2.91 -21.15 3.79
N GLN A 44 2.92 -20.71 2.53
CA GLN A 44 3.03 -21.61 1.37
C GLN A 44 4.34 -22.41 1.35
N SER A 45 5.40 -21.88 1.96
CA SER A 45 6.68 -22.57 2.15
C SER A 45 6.68 -23.51 3.37
N GLY A 46 5.56 -23.65 4.09
CA GLY A 46 5.43 -24.47 5.30
C GLY A 46 5.95 -23.81 6.58
N ILE A 47 6.15 -22.49 6.57
CA ILE A 47 6.60 -21.70 7.73
C ILE A 47 5.43 -20.86 8.24
N GLY A 48 4.86 -21.21 9.39
CA GLY A 48 3.69 -20.54 9.93
C GLY A 48 2.95 -21.36 11.00
N PRO A 49 1.72 -21.00 11.37
CA PRO A 49 0.96 -21.72 12.39
C PRO A 49 0.67 -23.16 11.96
N ALA A 50 1.28 -24.16 12.62
CA ALA A 50 1.29 -25.53 12.14
C ALA A 50 -0.11 -26.15 11.97
N ASP A 51 -1.05 -25.86 12.87
CA ASP A 51 -2.42 -26.40 12.78
C ASP A 51 -3.20 -25.79 11.63
N HIS A 52 -3.04 -24.49 11.38
CA HIS A 52 -3.64 -23.84 10.21
C HIS A 52 -3.06 -24.43 8.92
N LEU A 53 -1.73 -24.54 8.82
CA LEU A 53 -1.06 -25.13 7.65
C LEU A 53 -1.56 -26.54 7.34
N LYS A 54 -1.64 -27.42 8.35
CA LYS A 54 -2.21 -28.78 8.20
C LYS A 54 -3.65 -28.74 7.72
N SER A 55 -4.48 -27.83 8.25
CA SER A 55 -5.90 -27.72 7.88
C SER A 55 -6.14 -27.39 6.41
N VAL A 56 -5.18 -26.72 5.77
CA VAL A 56 -5.23 -26.33 4.34
C VAL A 56 -4.36 -27.21 3.44
N GLY A 57 -3.83 -28.32 3.96
CA GLY A 57 -3.05 -29.29 3.20
C GLY A 57 -1.58 -28.90 2.95
N VAL A 58 -1.04 -27.91 3.67
CA VAL A 58 0.37 -27.54 3.62
C VAL A 58 1.14 -28.28 4.72
N THR A 59 2.24 -28.94 4.35
CA THR A 59 3.11 -29.61 5.32
C THR A 59 3.92 -28.57 6.10
N PRO A 60 3.77 -28.46 7.44
CA PRO A 60 4.58 -27.55 8.24
C PRO A 60 6.03 -28.03 8.30
N ILE A 61 6.98 -27.16 7.96
CA ILE A 61 8.42 -27.38 8.13
C ILE A 61 8.99 -26.59 9.31
N HIS A 62 8.32 -25.52 9.72
CA HIS A 62 8.66 -24.72 10.90
C HIS A 62 7.38 -24.10 11.48
N ASP A 63 7.05 -24.45 12.71
CA ASP A 63 5.89 -23.90 13.41
C ASP A 63 6.23 -22.49 13.95
N LEU A 64 5.58 -21.49 13.38
CA LEU A 64 5.78 -20.09 13.74
C LEU A 64 4.42 -19.37 13.75
N PRO A 65 3.67 -19.42 14.87
CA PRO A 65 2.27 -18.98 14.92
C PRO A 65 2.08 -17.47 14.70
N GLY A 66 3.15 -16.66 14.83
CA GLY A 66 3.11 -15.23 14.55
C GLY A 66 3.02 -14.89 13.06
N VAL A 67 3.35 -15.81 12.14
CA VAL A 67 3.29 -15.53 10.70
C VAL A 67 1.84 -15.28 10.27
N GLY A 68 1.59 -14.10 9.71
CA GLY A 68 0.25 -13.68 9.27
C GLY A 68 -0.61 -13.09 10.39
N SER A 69 -0.12 -13.05 11.62
CA SER A 69 -0.78 -12.38 12.76
C SER A 69 -0.33 -10.92 12.89
N ASN A 70 -0.99 -10.16 13.78
CA ASN A 70 -0.64 -8.77 14.10
C ASN A 70 -0.60 -7.84 12.87
N MET A 71 -1.53 -8.02 11.93
CA MET A 71 -1.73 -7.06 10.85
C MET A 71 -2.25 -5.75 11.45
N GLN A 72 -1.54 -4.67 11.15
CA GLN A 72 -1.91 -3.32 11.53
C GLN A 72 -2.02 -2.50 10.25
N ASP A 73 -3.04 -1.65 10.22
CA ASP A 73 -3.28 -0.70 9.15
C ASP A 73 -3.81 0.59 9.77
N HIS A 74 -3.66 1.69 9.07
CA HIS A 74 -4.19 2.99 9.49
C HIS A 74 -5.55 3.18 8.80
N LEU A 75 -6.61 3.25 9.59
CA LEU A 75 -7.97 3.36 9.05
C LEU A 75 -8.26 4.81 8.68
N ASP A 76 -8.56 5.06 7.41
CA ASP A 76 -8.80 6.41 6.91
C ASP A 76 -10.30 6.77 6.79
N LEU A 77 -10.66 7.99 7.19
CA LEU A 77 -12.00 8.56 7.08
C LEU A 77 -11.99 9.86 6.28
N PHE A 78 -12.86 9.96 5.27
CA PHE A 78 -12.96 11.14 4.41
C PHE A 78 -14.05 12.12 4.86
N VAL A 79 -13.66 13.36 5.11
CA VAL A 79 -14.58 14.51 5.28
C VAL A 79 -14.47 15.40 4.06
N ILE A 80 -15.57 15.58 3.34
CA ILE A 80 -15.63 16.29 2.06
C ILE A 80 -16.41 17.61 2.25
N ALA A 81 -15.82 18.73 1.83
CA ALA A 81 -16.43 20.05 1.93
C ALA A 81 -16.32 20.84 0.61
N GLU A 82 -17.32 21.67 0.31
CA GLU A 82 -17.31 22.52 -0.89
C GLU A 82 -16.48 23.79 -0.68
N CYS A 83 -15.63 24.15 -1.65
CA CYS A 83 -14.93 25.43 -1.66
C CYS A 83 -15.79 26.53 -2.28
N THR A 84 -15.64 27.76 -1.78
CA THR A 84 -16.37 28.95 -2.26
C THR A 84 -15.88 29.49 -3.61
N GLY A 85 -14.99 28.78 -4.30
CA GLY A 85 -14.39 29.20 -5.57
C GLY A 85 -13.39 28.20 -6.13
N ASP A 86 -12.75 28.58 -7.23
CA ASP A 86 -11.83 27.80 -8.07
C ASP A 86 -10.46 27.49 -7.42
N HIS A 87 -10.46 26.97 -6.19
CA HIS A 87 -9.25 26.70 -5.41
C HIS A 87 -8.78 25.25 -5.48
N THR A 88 -9.51 24.37 -6.18
CA THR A 88 -9.23 22.93 -6.25
C THR A 88 -8.64 22.50 -7.59
N TYR A 89 -8.17 21.26 -7.64
CA TYR A 89 -7.59 20.68 -8.84
C TYR A 89 -8.62 20.34 -9.94
N ASP A 90 -9.94 20.43 -9.69
CA ASP A 90 -11.04 20.22 -10.65
C ASP A 90 -10.84 20.96 -11.96
N ASN A 91 -10.26 22.14 -11.86
CA ASN A 91 -10.03 23.01 -12.99
C ASN A 91 -9.06 22.42 -14.02
N TYR A 92 -8.18 21.50 -13.60
CA TYR A 92 -7.27 20.76 -14.47
C TYR A 92 -7.92 19.54 -15.14
N ALA A 93 -9.16 19.18 -14.81
CA ALA A 93 -9.93 18.18 -15.56
C ALA A 93 -10.38 18.67 -16.94
N LYS A 94 -10.34 19.99 -17.19
CA LYS A 94 -10.61 20.56 -18.52
C LYS A 94 -9.47 20.19 -19.46
N LEU A 95 -9.79 19.54 -20.60
CA LEU A 95 -8.84 18.99 -21.56
C LEU A 95 -7.64 19.90 -21.89
N HIS A 96 -7.89 21.20 -22.15
CA HIS A 96 -6.82 22.15 -22.48
C HIS A 96 -5.85 22.40 -21.31
N ARG A 97 -6.35 22.41 -20.06
CA ARG A 97 -5.53 22.55 -18.84
C ARG A 97 -4.81 21.25 -18.52
N THR A 98 -5.43 20.10 -18.77
CA THR A 98 -4.77 18.78 -18.68
C THR A 98 -3.60 18.69 -19.65
N MET A 99 -3.81 19.07 -20.92
CA MET A 99 -2.76 19.08 -21.95
C MET A 99 -1.61 20.02 -21.58
N TRP A 100 -1.91 21.22 -21.08
CA TRP A 100 -0.90 22.16 -20.62
C TRP A 100 -0.12 21.63 -19.41
N ALA A 101 -0.81 21.02 -18.43
CA ALA A 101 -0.18 20.39 -17.29
C ALA A 101 0.74 19.22 -17.68
N GLY A 102 0.33 18.41 -18.65
CA GLY A 102 1.16 17.36 -19.24
C GLY A 102 2.43 17.94 -19.90
N LEU A 103 2.29 19.03 -20.65
CA LEU A 103 3.45 19.70 -21.27
C LEU A 103 4.42 20.27 -20.23
N GLN A 104 3.91 20.91 -19.18
CA GLN A 104 4.74 21.39 -18.05
C GLN A 104 5.52 20.24 -17.40
N TYR A 105 4.88 19.10 -17.20
CA TYR A 105 5.54 17.94 -16.62
C TYR A 105 6.60 17.34 -17.55
N LEU A 106 6.30 17.21 -18.84
CA LEU A 106 7.22 16.63 -19.82
C LEU A 106 8.47 17.49 -20.01
N LEU A 107 8.31 18.80 -20.13
CA LEU A 107 9.41 19.72 -20.41
C LEU A 107 10.17 20.17 -19.16
N LEU A 108 9.46 20.37 -18.03
CA LEU A 108 10.01 21.03 -16.86
C LEU A 108 9.96 20.19 -15.58
N LYS A 109 9.32 19.01 -15.62
CA LYS A 109 9.08 18.14 -14.43
C LYS A 109 8.39 18.89 -13.30
N LYS A 110 7.49 19.81 -13.66
CA LYS A 110 6.75 20.70 -12.75
C LYS A 110 5.27 20.71 -13.11
N GLY A 111 4.49 21.38 -12.26
CA GLY A 111 3.07 21.62 -12.47
C GLY A 111 2.19 20.65 -11.68
N PRO A 112 0.87 20.73 -11.86
CA PRO A 112 -0.11 20.03 -11.03
C PRO A 112 -0.03 18.50 -11.16
N VAL A 113 0.50 17.97 -12.27
CA VAL A 113 0.77 16.52 -12.45
C VAL A 113 1.87 16.02 -11.51
N ALA A 114 2.74 16.90 -11.02
CA ALA A 114 3.80 16.56 -10.07
C ALA A 114 3.37 16.72 -8.59
N SER A 115 2.12 17.11 -8.32
CA SER A 115 1.59 17.24 -6.96
C SER A 115 1.09 15.89 -6.43
N SER A 116 1.23 15.68 -5.11
CA SER A 116 0.64 14.56 -4.37
C SER A 116 -0.85 14.75 -4.09
N LEU A 117 -1.46 15.90 -4.44
CA LEU A 117 -2.83 16.35 -4.11
C LEU A 117 -3.07 16.63 -2.62
N PHE A 118 -2.33 15.98 -1.73
CA PHE A 118 -2.26 16.28 -0.31
C PHE A 118 -1.10 17.22 -0.02
N GLU A 119 -1.41 18.50 0.12
CA GLU A 119 -0.41 19.57 0.24
C GLU A 119 -0.09 19.88 1.71
N THR A 120 -1.02 19.58 2.61
CA THR A 120 -0.87 19.88 4.05
C THR A 120 -1.48 18.77 4.91
N GLY A 121 -1.16 18.78 6.19
CA GLY A 121 -1.64 17.80 7.14
C GLY A 121 -1.28 18.18 8.57
N GLY A 122 -1.58 17.28 9.50
CA GLY A 122 -1.29 17.51 10.91
C GLY A 122 -1.41 16.23 11.73
N PHE A 123 -0.96 16.30 12.97
CA PHE A 123 -1.12 15.21 13.94
C PHE A 123 -1.86 15.74 15.17
N TRP A 124 -2.73 14.93 15.75
CA TRP A 124 -3.53 15.29 16.91
C TRP A 124 -3.71 14.11 17.86
N TYR A 125 -4.15 14.41 19.08
CA TYR A 125 -4.48 13.44 20.11
C TYR A 125 -6.00 13.34 20.27
N ALA A 126 -6.60 12.22 19.90
CA ALA A 126 -7.92 11.80 20.33
C ALA A 126 -7.88 11.34 21.79
N ASP A 127 -6.93 10.46 22.14
CA ASP A 127 -6.66 10.04 23.51
C ASP A 127 -5.59 10.97 24.15
N PRO A 128 -5.96 11.78 25.17
CA PRO A 128 -5.01 12.65 25.86
C PRO A 128 -3.89 11.92 26.59
N THR A 129 -4.01 10.60 26.79
CA THR A 129 -3.05 9.75 27.49
C THR A 129 -2.14 8.96 26.55
N ALA A 130 -2.36 9.04 25.23
CA ALA A 130 -1.54 8.34 24.25
C ALA A 130 -0.08 8.81 24.29
N ALA A 131 0.85 7.89 24.04
CA ALA A 131 2.29 8.17 24.06
C ALA A 131 2.76 8.99 22.83
N SER A 132 1.97 8.99 21.76
CA SER A 132 2.19 9.73 20.52
C SER A 132 0.84 10.11 19.91
N PRO A 133 0.78 11.07 18.97
CA PRO A 133 -0.46 11.40 18.28
C PRO A 133 -1.07 10.15 17.64
N ASP A 134 -2.37 9.97 17.83
CA ASP A 134 -3.18 8.82 17.38
C ASP A 134 -4.15 9.22 16.24
N ILE A 135 -4.09 10.47 15.80
CA ILE A 135 -4.78 10.98 14.61
C ILE A 135 -3.76 11.67 13.70
N GLN A 136 -3.83 11.34 12.41
CA GLN A 136 -3.17 12.01 11.31
C GLN A 136 -4.21 12.63 10.36
N PHE A 137 -4.08 13.93 10.13
CA PHE A 137 -4.86 14.65 9.13
C PHE A 137 -4.10 14.74 7.81
N HIS A 138 -4.75 14.38 6.71
CA HIS A 138 -4.30 14.71 5.37
C HIS A 138 -5.29 15.68 4.74
N LEU A 139 -4.81 16.86 4.34
CA LEU A 139 -5.62 17.90 3.74
C LEU A 139 -5.25 18.01 2.26
N GLY A 140 -6.19 17.58 1.42
CA GLY A 140 -6.05 17.62 -0.02
C GLY A 140 -7.13 18.43 -0.70
N LEU A 141 -6.79 18.91 -1.89
CA LEU A 141 -7.70 19.58 -2.80
C LEU A 141 -7.93 18.63 -3.96
N ASP A 142 -9.06 17.92 -3.99
CA ASP A 142 -9.33 16.91 -5.01
C ASP A 142 -10.64 17.17 -5.74
N ALA A 143 -10.75 16.59 -6.92
CA ALA A 143 -11.92 16.67 -7.78
C ALA A 143 -12.81 15.45 -7.55
N VAL A 144 -13.92 15.62 -6.85
CA VAL A 144 -14.95 14.57 -6.72
C VAL A 144 -15.98 14.73 -7.84
N GLU A 145 -16.10 13.72 -8.69
CA GLU A 145 -16.84 13.76 -9.96
C GLU A 145 -18.38 13.83 -9.81
N GLU A 146 -18.94 13.85 -8.59
CA GLU A 146 -20.39 13.74 -8.40
C GLU A 146 -21.16 15.08 -8.45
N ARG A 147 -20.49 16.22 -8.56
CA ARG A 147 -21.14 17.51 -8.86
C ARG A 147 -20.05 18.48 -9.31
N ARG A 148 -20.35 19.37 -10.26
CA ARG A 148 -19.46 20.47 -10.70
C ARG A 148 -19.21 21.50 -9.59
N ARG A 149 -18.61 21.08 -8.48
CA ARG A 149 -18.37 21.89 -7.28
C ARG A 149 -17.00 21.53 -6.73
N HIS A 150 -16.24 22.55 -6.41
CA HIS A 150 -14.90 22.45 -5.85
C HIS A 150 -14.95 21.74 -4.51
N VAL A 151 -14.17 20.66 -4.34
CA VAL A 151 -14.14 19.86 -3.12
C VAL A 151 -12.76 19.91 -2.44
N ALA A 152 -12.76 20.14 -1.13
CA ALA A 152 -11.63 19.84 -0.26
C ALA A 152 -11.95 18.59 0.54
N PHE A 153 -10.95 17.75 0.77
CA PHE A 153 -11.11 16.56 1.58
C PHE A 153 -10.07 16.50 2.69
N ALA A 154 -10.53 16.09 3.88
CA ALA A 154 -9.69 15.77 5.00
C ALA A 154 -9.77 14.27 5.27
N SER A 155 -8.62 13.61 5.26
CA SER A 155 -8.47 12.21 5.67
C SER A 155 -8.00 12.18 7.13
N VAL A 156 -8.54 11.25 7.93
CA VAL A 156 -8.17 11.01 9.33
C VAL A 156 -7.77 9.56 9.46
N GLY A 157 -6.49 9.30 9.77
CA GLY A 157 -5.95 7.95 9.98
C GLY A 157 -4.97 7.84 11.13
#